data_AF-A0A3N5ZI00-F1
#
_entry.id   AF-A0A3N5ZI00-F1
#
_cell.length_a   1.000
_cell.length_b   1.000
_cell.length_c   1.000
_cell.angle_alpha   90.00
_cell.angle_beta   90.00
_cell.angle_gamma   90.00
#
_symmetry.space_group_name_H-M   'P 1'
#
loop_
_entity.id
_entity.type
_entity.pdbx_description
1 polymer ?
#
loop_
_entity_poly.entity_id
_entity_poly.type
_entity_poly.pdbx_seq_one_letter_code
_entity_poly.pdbx_strand_id
1 'polypeptide(L)'
;MSDLNNTSTGALATGPAFRAGLFLLRAAVGWHLLYEGLAKIFTPHWSSVSYLKESYWVFGGLFRWLASSPSRLAVVDFLNEWGLTLIGLALLVGCFTRTAAILGAVLLGLYYVAQPPLIGFESSLAEGSYLIVNKNLIEALVLGLFVLLPPGSLWGIDRLLPRFGGFKRSAVVADGPRLALDESPARLSPRSLLERRELMKSLAALPILGVFVLEVLKKRSHEEEQLRRFQGVDAVSSPTRKILRFADLKDLKGQVPKGHIGNHEISRLICGGNLVAGFAHSRDLIYVSPLLKTYFTDDKVIETLRLCEACGIDTAILRTDENTIRILDKYWKRGGSIRWLAQVYPKEG
;
A
#
# COMPACT_ATOMS: atom_id res chain seq x y z
N MET A 1 18.16 31.71 -51.99
CA MET A 1 16.72 31.69 -51.67
C MET A 1 16.19 30.30 -51.99
N SER A 2 16.37 29.35 -51.06
CA SER A 2 15.67 28.04 -50.94
C SER A 2 16.59 27.03 -50.23
N ASP A 3 16.71 27.07 -48.90
CA ASP A 3 17.26 25.95 -48.11
C ASP A 3 16.95 26.10 -46.61
N LEU A 4 15.68 26.40 -46.30
CA LEU A 4 15.17 26.38 -44.93
C LEU A 4 13.76 25.77 -44.95
N ASN A 5 13.66 24.48 -45.19
CA ASN A 5 12.46 23.70 -44.88
C ASN A 5 12.82 22.22 -44.77
N ASN A 6 13.44 21.86 -43.65
CA ASN A 6 13.27 20.52 -43.11
C ASN A 6 13.05 20.65 -41.60
N THR A 7 11.89 21.20 -41.25
CA THR A 7 11.32 21.07 -39.91
C THR A 7 11.12 19.59 -39.63
N SER A 8 12.10 19.01 -38.94
CA SER A 8 11.99 17.72 -38.28
C SER A 8 10.80 17.78 -37.33
N THR A 9 9.67 17.25 -37.77
CA THR A 9 8.51 17.01 -36.92
C THR A 9 8.98 16.17 -35.73
N GLY A 10 8.87 16.75 -34.53
CA GLY A 10 9.32 16.27 -33.23
C GLY A 10 8.82 14.88 -32.82
N ALA A 11 9.32 13.84 -33.49
CA ALA A 11 9.36 12.51 -32.92
C ALA A 11 10.53 12.52 -31.92
N LEU A 12 10.24 12.48 -30.61
CA LEU A 12 11.24 12.24 -29.58
C LEU A 12 12.13 11.08 -30.07
N ALA A 13 13.37 11.36 -30.42
CA ALA A 13 14.33 10.34 -30.83
C ALA A 13 14.65 9.51 -29.59
N THR A 14 13.81 8.51 -29.30
CA THR A 14 13.95 7.66 -28.12
C THR A 14 15.14 6.73 -28.31
N GLY A 15 16.33 7.20 -27.92
CA GLY A 15 17.55 6.40 -27.95
C GLY A 15 17.42 5.11 -27.13
N PRO A 16 18.28 4.11 -27.36
CA PRO A 16 18.23 2.83 -26.65
C PRO A 16 18.35 2.99 -25.12
N ALA A 17 19.12 3.97 -24.64
CA ALA A 17 19.26 4.28 -23.22
C ALA A 17 17.94 4.78 -22.60
N PHE A 18 17.23 5.68 -23.29
CA PHE A 18 15.93 6.18 -22.83
C PHE A 18 14.90 5.05 -22.72
N ARG A 19 14.86 4.16 -23.72
CA ARG A 19 13.97 2.98 -23.70
C ARG A 19 14.33 1.99 -22.59
N ALA A 20 15.63 1.81 -22.32
CA ALA A 20 16.08 1.01 -21.18
C ALA A 20 15.64 1.62 -19.85
N GLY A 21 15.77 2.94 -19.68
CA GLY A 21 15.29 3.65 -18.49
C GLY A 21 13.79 3.47 -18.27
N LEU A 22 12.98 3.62 -19.32
CA LEU A 22 11.53 3.38 -19.23
C LEU A 22 11.18 1.92 -18.93
N PHE A 23 11.94 0.97 -19.47
CA PHE A 23 11.78 -0.45 -19.15
C PHE A 23 12.08 -0.73 -17.67
N LEU A 24 13.18 -0.19 -17.14
CA LEU A 24 13.54 -0.36 -15.73
C LEU A 24 12.53 0.31 -14.80
N LEU A 25 12.06 1.51 -15.15
CA LEU A 25 11.03 2.21 -14.38
C LEU A 25 9.72 1.40 -14.37
N ARG A 26 9.30 0.88 -15.52
CA ARG A 26 8.12 0.00 -15.63
C ARG A 26 8.30 -1.25 -14.77
N ALA A 27 9.47 -1.91 -14.86
CA ALA A 27 9.77 -3.11 -14.10
C ALA A 27 9.79 -2.85 -12.59
N ALA A 28 10.32 -1.69 -12.15
CA ALA A 28 10.35 -1.29 -10.74
C ALA A 28 8.94 -1.05 -10.18
N VAL A 29 8.08 -0.33 -10.91
CA VAL A 29 6.67 -0.14 -10.50
C VAL A 29 5.91 -1.46 -10.51
N GLY A 30 6.10 -2.28 -11.55
CA GLY A 30 5.51 -3.62 -11.63
C GLY A 30 5.96 -4.53 -10.48
N TRP A 31 7.25 -4.48 -10.11
CA TRP A 31 7.81 -5.20 -8.98
C TRP A 31 7.14 -4.80 -7.68
N HIS A 32 7.02 -3.49 -7.43
CA HIS A 32 6.40 -2.97 -6.21
C HIS A 32 4.94 -3.40 -6.09
N LEU A 33 4.12 -3.16 -7.12
CA LEU A 33 2.70 -3.53 -7.10
C LEU A 33 2.49 -5.04 -6.99
N LEU A 34 3.31 -5.83 -7.69
CA LEU A 34 3.23 -7.30 -7.63
C LEU A 34 3.54 -7.80 -6.22
N TYR A 35 4.61 -7.28 -5.60
CA TYR A 35 4.97 -7.66 -4.24
C TYR A 35 3.91 -7.21 -3.22
N GLU A 36 3.37 -6.00 -3.37
CA GLU A 36 2.28 -5.49 -2.54
C GLU A 36 1.01 -6.34 -2.62
N GLY A 37 0.65 -6.84 -3.80
CA GLY A 37 -0.48 -7.77 -3.97
C GLY A 37 -0.21 -9.13 -3.34
N LEU A 38 0.96 -9.72 -3.62
CA LEU A 38 1.36 -11.01 -3.05
C LEU A 38 1.47 -10.96 -1.52
N ALA A 39 1.98 -9.87 -0.95
CA ALA A 39 2.06 -9.70 0.49
C ALA A 39 0.67 -9.75 1.15
N LYS A 40 -0.36 -9.21 0.49
CA LYS A 40 -1.76 -9.27 0.97
C LYS A 40 -2.31 -10.69 0.90
N ILE A 41 -2.09 -11.38 -0.22
CA ILE A 41 -2.48 -12.80 -0.40
C ILE A 41 -1.81 -13.71 0.64
N PHE A 42 -0.54 -13.46 0.95
CA PHE A 42 0.23 -14.29 1.89
C PHE A 42 -0.01 -13.95 3.36
N THR A 43 -0.60 -12.79 3.66
CA THR A 43 -0.90 -12.37 5.03
C THR A 43 -2.25 -12.97 5.47
N PRO A 44 -2.28 -13.92 6.42
CA PRO A 44 -3.54 -14.48 6.87
C PRO A 44 -4.43 -13.39 7.48
N HIS A 45 -5.72 -13.37 7.09
CA HIS A 45 -6.72 -12.41 7.57
C HIS A 45 -6.47 -10.94 7.22
N TRP A 46 -5.63 -10.67 6.20
CA TRP A 46 -5.48 -9.33 5.66
C TRP A 46 -6.84 -8.73 5.26
N SER A 47 -7.01 -7.43 5.47
CA SER A 47 -8.23 -6.71 5.07
C SER A 47 -7.96 -5.21 4.95
N SER A 48 -8.69 -4.55 4.06
CA SER A 48 -8.66 -3.10 3.84
C SER A 48 -9.48 -2.31 4.87
N VAL A 49 -10.17 -2.97 5.80
CA VAL A 49 -11.13 -2.33 6.73
C VAL A 49 -10.53 -1.19 7.56
N SER A 50 -9.32 -1.37 8.08
CA SER A 50 -8.63 -0.36 8.89
C SER A 50 -8.32 0.89 8.06
N TYR A 51 -7.79 0.67 6.86
CA TYR A 51 -7.48 1.72 5.89
C TYR A 51 -8.72 2.53 5.48
N LEU A 52 -9.83 1.84 5.18
CA LEU A 52 -11.07 2.48 4.74
C LEU A 52 -11.79 3.25 5.86
N LYS A 53 -11.74 2.74 7.10
CA LYS A 53 -12.38 3.38 8.26
C LYS A 53 -11.71 4.69 8.65
N GLU A 54 -10.42 4.83 8.39
CA GLU A 54 -9.66 6.05 8.66
C GLU A 54 -9.81 7.14 7.57
N SER A 55 -10.71 6.96 6.60
CA SER A 55 -11.00 8.00 5.61
C SER A 55 -11.93 9.07 6.18
N TYR A 56 -11.37 10.21 6.60
CA TYR A 56 -12.11 11.32 7.24
C TYR A 56 -12.33 12.55 6.33
N TRP A 57 -11.92 12.51 5.06
CA TRP A 57 -12.09 13.61 4.10
C TRP A 57 -13.43 13.52 3.32
N VAL A 58 -13.64 14.38 2.33
CA VAL A 58 -14.84 14.53 1.47
C VAL A 58 -15.47 13.20 1.01
N PHE A 59 -14.67 12.19 0.66
CA PHE A 59 -15.17 10.88 0.22
C PHE A 59 -15.25 9.82 1.33
N GLY A 60 -14.95 10.20 2.57
CA GLY A 60 -14.90 9.29 3.71
C GLY A 60 -16.23 8.59 4.02
N GLY A 61 -17.36 9.19 3.64
CA GLY A 61 -18.67 8.52 3.73
C GLY A 61 -18.76 7.29 2.84
N LEU A 62 -18.26 7.37 1.61
CA LEU A 62 -18.25 6.25 0.64
C LEU A 62 -17.32 5.12 1.11
N PHE A 63 -16.10 5.44 1.55
CA PHE A 63 -15.14 4.43 1.99
C PHE A 63 -15.58 3.73 3.29
N ARG A 64 -16.13 4.48 4.25
CA ARG A 64 -16.73 3.89 5.46
C ARG A 64 -17.99 3.08 5.14
N TRP A 65 -18.78 3.50 4.16
CA TRP A 65 -19.88 2.70 3.65
C TRP A 65 -19.36 1.36 3.10
N LEU A 66 -18.33 1.35 2.25
CA LEU A 66 -17.72 0.10 1.76
C LEU A 66 -17.25 -0.81 2.90
N ALA A 67 -16.65 -0.23 3.96
CA ALA A 67 -16.19 -0.97 5.14
C ALA A 67 -17.30 -1.46 6.09
N SER A 68 -18.54 -0.99 5.92
CA SER A 68 -19.65 -1.28 6.86
C SER A 68 -20.33 -2.64 6.64
N SER A 69 -20.06 -3.32 5.52
CA SER A 69 -20.68 -4.60 5.19
C SER A 69 -19.65 -5.65 4.82
N PRO A 70 -19.73 -6.87 5.39
CA PRO A 70 -18.78 -7.95 5.11
C PRO A 70 -18.69 -8.32 3.63
N SER A 71 -19.81 -8.34 2.89
CA SER A 71 -19.82 -8.72 1.47
C SER A 71 -19.13 -7.70 0.59
N ARG A 72 -19.35 -6.40 0.84
CA ARG A 72 -18.69 -5.30 0.11
C ARG A 72 -17.20 -5.24 0.42
N LEU A 73 -16.84 -5.41 1.70
CA LEU A 73 -15.46 -5.47 2.13
C LEU A 73 -14.71 -6.64 1.48
N ALA A 74 -15.32 -7.82 1.40
CA ALA A 74 -14.72 -8.99 0.74
C ALA A 74 -14.41 -8.73 -0.75
N VAL A 75 -15.29 -8.01 -1.46
CA VAL A 75 -15.03 -7.59 -2.86
C VAL A 75 -13.85 -6.62 -2.92
N VAL A 76 -13.79 -5.65 -2.03
CA VAL A 76 -12.67 -4.68 -1.99
C VAL A 76 -11.36 -5.38 -1.65
N ASP A 77 -11.35 -6.31 -0.68
CA ASP A 77 -10.17 -7.07 -0.30
C ASP A 77 -9.68 -7.93 -1.46
N PHE A 78 -10.59 -8.66 -2.12
CA PHE A 78 -10.30 -9.45 -3.33
C PHE A 78 -9.70 -8.60 -4.45
N LEU A 79 -10.28 -7.41 -4.72
CA LEU A 79 -9.78 -6.50 -5.74
C LEU A 79 -8.40 -5.94 -5.39
N ASN A 80 -8.07 -5.72 -4.12
CA ASN A 80 -6.75 -5.26 -3.72
C ASN A 80 -5.70 -6.37 -3.82
N GLU A 81 -6.02 -7.57 -3.35
CA GLU A 81 -5.14 -8.75 -3.44
C GLU A 81 -4.81 -9.08 -4.90
N TRP A 82 -5.84 -9.29 -5.73
CA TRP A 82 -5.66 -9.75 -7.10
C TRP A 82 -5.42 -8.61 -8.08
N GLY A 83 -6.01 -7.44 -7.85
CA GLY A 83 -5.79 -6.27 -8.71
C GLY A 83 -4.32 -5.85 -8.69
N LEU A 84 -3.72 -5.66 -7.51
CA LEU A 84 -2.30 -5.31 -7.40
C LEU A 84 -1.41 -6.41 -7.98
N THR A 85 -1.71 -7.68 -7.69
CA THR A 85 -0.93 -8.82 -8.19
C THR A 85 -0.95 -8.91 -9.72
N LEU A 86 -2.13 -8.87 -10.33
CA LEU A 86 -2.28 -9.01 -11.78
C LEU A 86 -1.75 -7.79 -12.53
N ILE A 87 -2.00 -6.58 -12.01
CA ILE A 87 -1.47 -5.34 -12.59
C ILE A 87 0.06 -5.33 -12.49
N GLY A 88 0.61 -5.67 -11.32
CA GLY A 88 2.05 -5.75 -11.10
C GLY A 88 2.72 -6.78 -12.00
N LEU A 89 2.12 -7.97 -12.15
CA LEU A 89 2.62 -9.01 -13.05
C LEU A 89 2.60 -8.55 -14.51
N ALA A 90 1.48 -7.97 -14.96
CA ALA A 90 1.34 -7.45 -16.32
C ALA A 90 2.37 -6.35 -16.60
N LEU A 91 2.56 -5.44 -15.65
CA LEU A 91 3.56 -4.38 -15.72
C LEU A 91 4.99 -4.89 -15.58
N LEU A 92 5.28 -6.01 -14.93
CA LEU A 92 6.64 -6.53 -14.81
C LEU A 92 7.03 -7.31 -16.07
N VAL A 93 6.14 -8.19 -16.53
CA VAL A 93 6.29 -8.96 -17.78
C VAL A 93 6.26 -8.04 -19.00
N GLY A 94 5.50 -6.95 -18.94
CA GLY A 94 5.30 -6.03 -20.05
C GLY A 94 4.25 -6.53 -21.04
N CYS A 95 3.19 -7.15 -20.53
CA CYS A 95 1.98 -7.49 -21.28
C CYS A 95 0.81 -6.58 -20.85
N PHE A 96 -0.05 -6.21 -21.80
CA PHE A 96 -1.18 -5.29 -21.62
C PHE A 96 -0.79 -3.99 -20.89
N THR A 97 0.42 -3.47 -21.12
CA THR A 97 1.06 -2.41 -20.32
C THR A 97 0.20 -1.17 -20.18
N ARG A 98 -0.47 -0.73 -21.26
CA ARG A 98 -1.37 0.44 -21.20
C ARG A 98 -2.58 0.19 -20.33
N THR A 99 -3.24 -0.95 -20.49
CA THR A 99 -4.41 -1.32 -19.68
C THR A 99 -4.02 -1.47 -18.22
N ALA A 100 -2.91 -2.16 -17.95
CA ALA A 100 -2.37 -2.32 -16.61
C ALA A 100 -1.97 -0.97 -15.98
N ALA A 101 -1.40 -0.05 -16.75
CA ALA A 101 -1.06 1.28 -16.29
C ALA A 101 -2.31 2.13 -15.96
N ILE A 102 -3.36 2.08 -16.78
CA ILE A 102 -4.63 2.77 -16.49
C ILE A 102 -5.25 2.22 -15.21
N LEU A 103 -5.41 0.89 -15.13
CA LEU A 103 -6.02 0.26 -13.95
C LEU A 103 -5.18 0.48 -12.69
N GLY A 104 -3.85 0.42 -12.79
CA GLY A 104 -2.95 0.70 -11.69
C GLY A 104 -2.99 2.16 -11.23
N ALA A 105 -3.02 3.11 -12.18
CA ALA A 105 -3.15 4.53 -11.85
C ALA A 105 -4.48 4.84 -11.17
N VAL A 106 -5.58 4.23 -11.63
CA VAL A 106 -6.89 4.34 -10.98
C VAL A 106 -6.85 3.75 -9.57
N LEU A 107 -6.30 2.54 -9.41
CA LEU A 107 -6.22 1.87 -8.11
C LEU A 107 -5.37 2.68 -7.11
N LEU A 108 -4.18 3.13 -7.49
CA LEU A 108 -3.34 4.00 -6.66
C LEU A 108 -3.97 5.37 -6.38
N GLY A 109 -4.72 5.90 -7.36
CA GLY A 109 -5.54 7.09 -7.18
C GLY A 109 -6.62 6.89 -6.11
N LEU A 110 -7.29 5.73 -6.08
CA LEU A 110 -8.25 5.40 -5.03
C LEU A 110 -7.59 5.32 -3.65
N TYR A 111 -6.39 4.75 -3.54
CA TYR A 111 -5.61 4.78 -2.30
C TYR A 111 -5.31 6.22 -1.87
N TYR A 112 -4.82 7.06 -2.79
CA TYR A 112 -4.53 8.46 -2.50
C TYR A 112 -5.78 9.23 -2.04
N VAL A 113 -6.91 9.03 -2.70
CA VAL A 113 -8.18 9.72 -2.38
C VAL A 113 -8.79 9.20 -1.07
N ALA A 114 -8.58 7.93 -0.73
CA ALA A 114 -9.05 7.35 0.52
C ALA A 114 -8.34 7.96 1.74
N GLN A 115 -7.02 8.17 1.66
CA GLN A 115 -6.24 8.82 2.71
C GLN A 115 -5.27 9.86 2.11
N PRO A 116 -5.76 11.06 1.77
CA PRO A 116 -4.91 12.10 1.21
C PRO A 116 -4.00 12.66 2.31
N PRO A 117 -2.68 12.83 2.06
CA PRO A 117 -1.76 13.38 3.04
C PRO A 117 -1.94 14.91 3.12
N LEU A 118 -3.06 15.37 3.66
CA LEU A 118 -3.38 16.80 3.82
C LEU A 118 -3.26 17.19 5.28
N ILE A 119 -2.89 18.46 5.51
CA ILE A 119 -2.77 19.03 6.86
C ILE A 119 -4.12 18.88 7.58
N GLY A 120 -4.10 18.26 8.77
CA GLY A 120 -5.29 18.01 9.59
C GLY A 120 -6.00 16.68 9.34
N PHE A 121 -5.55 15.87 8.37
CA PHE A 121 -6.09 14.54 8.05
C PHE A 121 -5.02 13.44 8.13
N GLU A 122 -4.06 13.63 9.03
CA GLU A 122 -2.94 12.70 9.22
C GLU A 122 -3.46 11.33 9.66
N SER A 123 -3.18 10.33 8.83
CA SER A 123 -3.49 8.94 9.11
C SER A 123 -2.50 8.37 10.12
N SER A 124 -2.99 7.66 11.13
CA SER A 124 -2.13 6.96 12.10
C SER A 124 -1.37 5.79 11.47
N LEU A 125 -1.84 5.35 10.30
CA LEU A 125 -1.27 4.30 9.46
C LEU A 125 -0.35 4.85 8.35
N ALA A 126 -0.08 6.16 8.32
CA ALA A 126 0.80 6.76 7.32
C ALA A 126 2.23 6.22 7.47
N GLU A 127 2.81 5.77 6.35
CA GLU A 127 4.17 5.21 6.31
C GLU A 127 5.27 6.28 6.48
N GLY A 128 4.94 7.57 6.40
CA GLY A 128 5.88 8.68 6.51
C GLY A 128 5.17 10.02 6.67
N SER A 129 5.97 11.08 6.82
CA SER A 129 5.48 12.46 6.85
C SER A 129 5.44 13.01 5.42
N TYR A 130 4.23 13.21 4.90
CA TYR A 130 3.99 13.71 3.55
C TYR A 130 3.19 15.01 3.64
N LEU A 131 3.54 16.01 2.83
CA LEU A 131 2.81 17.28 2.80
C LEU A 131 1.57 17.25 1.90
N ILE A 132 1.72 16.70 0.69
CA ILE A 132 0.67 16.49 -0.34
C ILE A 132 1.09 15.32 -1.24
N VAL A 133 2.38 15.24 -1.59
CA VAL A 133 2.89 14.19 -2.49
C VAL A 133 3.36 12.98 -1.67
N ASN A 134 2.70 11.82 -1.86
CA ASN A 134 3.11 10.53 -1.30
C ASN A 134 3.53 9.53 -2.39
N LYS A 135 3.98 8.34 -1.99
CA LYS A 135 4.42 7.29 -2.92
C LYS A 135 3.34 6.90 -3.93
N ASN A 136 2.09 6.79 -3.49
CA ASN A 136 0.96 6.38 -4.33
C ASN A 136 0.72 7.39 -5.46
N LEU A 137 0.81 8.69 -5.16
CA LEU A 137 0.68 9.73 -6.18
C LEU A 137 1.83 9.69 -7.18
N ILE A 138 3.07 9.52 -6.71
CA ILE A 138 4.25 9.45 -7.59
C ILE A 138 4.12 8.25 -8.55
N GLU A 139 3.77 7.08 -8.05
CA GLU A 139 3.59 5.88 -8.87
C GLU A 139 2.40 6.01 -9.82
N ALA A 140 1.28 6.60 -9.39
CA ALA A 140 0.14 6.87 -10.28
C ALA A 140 0.52 7.81 -11.43
N LEU A 141 1.34 8.83 -11.18
CA LEU A 141 1.85 9.74 -12.23
C LEU A 141 2.80 9.02 -13.18
N VAL A 142 3.67 8.13 -12.69
CA VAL A 142 4.55 7.29 -13.52
C VAL A 142 3.72 6.35 -14.41
N LEU A 143 2.66 5.74 -13.88
CA LEU A 143 1.75 4.93 -14.68
C LEU A 143 1.00 5.79 -15.71
N GLY A 144 0.56 6.99 -15.33
CA GLY A 144 -0.03 7.96 -16.26
C GLY A 144 0.92 8.31 -17.42
N LEU A 145 2.21 8.47 -17.14
CA LEU A 145 3.23 8.65 -18.18
C LEU A 145 3.23 7.48 -19.18
N PHE A 146 3.18 6.23 -18.72
CA PHE A 146 3.14 5.07 -19.61
C PHE A 146 1.89 5.02 -20.51
N VAL A 147 0.77 5.57 -20.05
CA VAL A 147 -0.46 5.70 -20.87
C VAL A 147 -0.25 6.70 -22.01
N LEU A 148 0.41 7.83 -21.73
CA LEU A 148 0.66 8.90 -22.70
C LEU A 148 1.75 8.55 -23.72
N LEU A 149 2.62 7.59 -23.41
CA LEU A 149 3.70 7.21 -24.31
C LEU A 149 3.19 6.52 -25.60
N PRO A 150 3.83 6.79 -26.76
CA PRO A 150 3.49 6.15 -28.02
C PRO A 150 3.61 4.61 -27.96
N PRO A 151 2.75 3.86 -28.69
CA PRO A 151 2.80 2.40 -28.69
C PRO A 151 4.13 1.91 -29.28
N GLY A 152 4.86 1.05 -28.56
CA GLY A 152 6.16 0.52 -28.97
C GLY A 152 7.39 1.29 -28.45
N SER A 153 7.19 2.31 -27.61
CA SER A 153 8.25 3.01 -26.88
C SER A 153 8.85 2.15 -25.74
N LEU A 154 8.06 1.26 -25.16
CA LEU A 154 8.44 0.36 -24.08
C LEU A 154 8.90 -1.01 -24.63
N TRP A 155 9.97 -1.56 -24.07
CA TRP A 155 10.31 -2.97 -24.28
C TRP A 155 9.37 -3.85 -23.44
N GLY A 156 8.80 -4.90 -24.02
CA GLY A 156 7.85 -5.80 -23.37
C GLY A 156 7.20 -6.77 -24.36
N ILE A 157 6.51 -7.78 -23.84
CA ILE A 157 5.81 -8.81 -24.62
C ILE A 157 4.74 -8.21 -25.53
N ASP A 158 4.19 -7.03 -25.18
CA ASP A 158 3.25 -6.27 -26.02
C ASP A 158 3.73 -6.00 -27.45
N ARG A 159 5.05 -6.03 -27.69
CA ARG A 159 5.63 -5.85 -29.02
C ARG A 159 5.58 -7.12 -29.88
N LEU A 160 5.47 -8.29 -29.25
CA LEU A 160 5.41 -9.59 -29.91
C LEU A 160 3.99 -10.00 -30.29
N LEU A 161 2.96 -9.37 -29.70
CA LEU A 161 1.58 -9.63 -30.09
C LEU A 161 1.27 -8.96 -31.45
N PRO A 162 0.73 -9.70 -32.43
CA PRO A 162 0.21 -9.08 -33.64
C PRO A 162 -0.91 -8.11 -33.26
N ARG A 163 -0.82 -6.88 -33.77
CA ARG A 163 -1.87 -5.86 -33.59
C ARG A 163 -3.16 -6.35 -34.24
N PHE A 164 -4.01 -7.02 -33.47
CA PHE A 164 -5.40 -7.26 -33.86
C PHE A 164 -6.14 -5.93 -33.72
N GLY A 165 -6.30 -5.22 -34.85
CA GLY A 165 -7.06 -3.97 -34.91
C GLY A 165 -6.17 -2.74 -35.16
N GLY A 166 -5.77 -2.55 -36.41
CA GLY A 166 -5.18 -1.31 -36.88
C GLY A 166 -5.28 -1.27 -38.39
N PHE A 167 -6.30 -0.55 -38.89
CA PHE A 167 -6.53 -0.29 -40.29
C PHE A 167 -5.20 0.10 -40.95
N LYS A 168 -4.64 -0.79 -41.77
CA LYS A 168 -3.50 -0.45 -42.62
C LYS A 168 -4.00 0.62 -43.57
N ARG A 169 -3.58 1.88 -43.39
CA ARG A 169 -3.49 2.79 -44.53
C ARG A 169 -2.39 2.21 -45.43
N SER A 170 -2.79 1.34 -46.35
CA SER A 170 -1.95 0.96 -47.49
C SER A 170 -1.69 2.22 -48.29
N ALA A 171 -0.49 2.78 -48.13
CA ALA A 171 0.07 3.61 -49.18
C ALA A 171 0.33 2.68 -50.37
N VAL A 172 -0.52 2.79 -51.39
CA VAL A 172 -0.31 2.17 -52.70
C VAL A 172 0.93 2.84 -53.29
N VAL A 173 2.05 2.12 -53.26
CA VAL A 173 3.24 2.46 -54.06
C VAL A 173 3.17 1.57 -55.30
N ALA A 174 3.14 2.19 -56.47
CA ALA A 174 3.00 1.54 -57.76
C ALA A 174 4.14 0.55 -58.03
N ASP A 175 3.79 -0.67 -58.42
CA ASP A 175 4.71 -1.68 -58.96
C ASP A 175 5.12 -1.31 -60.39
N GLY A 176 6.44 -1.21 -60.61
CA GLY A 176 7.06 -1.33 -61.94
C GLY A 176 7.78 -2.68 -62.02
N PRO A 177 7.77 -3.37 -63.18
CA PRO A 177 8.20 -4.76 -63.26
C PRO A 177 9.71 -4.87 -63.10
N ARG A 178 10.17 -5.70 -62.14
CA ARG A 178 11.58 -6.10 -62.04
C ARG A 178 11.72 -7.59 -62.32
N LEU A 179 12.41 -7.83 -63.43
CA LEU A 179 12.88 -9.13 -63.92
C LEU A 179 13.61 -9.90 -62.82
N ALA A 180 13.24 -11.18 -62.70
CA ALA A 180 13.87 -12.15 -61.82
C ALA A 180 15.22 -12.58 -62.40
N LEU A 181 16.30 -12.39 -61.64
CA LEU A 181 17.50 -13.22 -61.68
C LEU A 181 18.19 -13.17 -60.30
N ASP A 182 18.29 -14.34 -59.67
CA ASP A 182 19.54 -15.00 -59.29
C ASP A 182 19.55 -15.61 -57.87
N GLU A 183 19.88 -16.90 -57.83
CA GLU A 183 19.98 -17.74 -56.65
C GLU A 183 21.39 -17.66 -56.04
N SER A 184 21.51 -17.37 -54.73
CA SER A 184 22.74 -17.66 -53.96
C SER A 184 22.51 -17.61 -52.45
N PRO A 185 23.33 -18.31 -51.64
CA PRO A 185 22.87 -19.09 -50.49
C PRO A 185 22.64 -18.24 -49.23
N ALA A 186 21.59 -18.63 -48.47
CA ALA A 186 21.35 -18.42 -47.05
C ALA A 186 22.16 -17.32 -46.32
N ARG A 187 22.11 -16.07 -46.80
CA ARG A 187 22.40 -14.92 -45.94
C ARG A 187 21.18 -14.73 -45.06
N LEU A 188 21.33 -14.95 -43.75
CA LEU A 188 20.33 -14.56 -42.74
C LEU A 188 19.87 -13.14 -43.07
N SER A 189 18.62 -13.02 -43.50
CA SER A 189 18.08 -11.73 -43.96
C SER A 189 18.21 -10.72 -42.82
N PRO A 190 18.50 -9.43 -43.10
CA PRO A 190 18.59 -8.39 -42.06
C PRO A 190 17.36 -8.36 -41.14
N ARG A 191 16.19 -8.79 -41.65
CA ARG A 191 14.96 -9.01 -40.90
C ARG A 191 15.12 -10.03 -39.76
N SER A 192 15.74 -11.19 -40.02
CA SER A 192 15.94 -12.24 -39.01
C SER A 192 16.85 -11.80 -37.84
N LEU A 193 17.84 -10.93 -38.09
CA LEU A 193 18.70 -10.38 -37.05
C LEU A 193 18.01 -9.29 -36.22
N LEU A 194 17.15 -8.48 -36.84
CA LEU A 194 16.27 -7.52 -36.15
C LEU A 194 15.28 -8.25 -35.25
N GLU A 195 14.65 -9.33 -35.74
CA GLU A 195 13.73 -10.17 -34.97
C GLU A 195 14.40 -10.82 -33.76
N ARG A 196 15.60 -11.39 -33.92
CA ARG A 196 16.37 -11.95 -32.79
C ARG A 196 16.68 -10.91 -31.72
N ARG A 197 17.10 -9.71 -32.12
CA ARG A 197 17.40 -8.60 -31.20
C ARG A 197 16.15 -8.10 -30.48
N GLU A 198 14.99 -8.12 -31.13
CA GLU A 198 13.72 -7.75 -30.53
C GLU A 198 13.17 -8.81 -29.59
N LEU A 199 13.34 -10.10 -29.92
CA LEU A 199 13.04 -11.21 -29.03
C LEU A 199 13.89 -11.16 -27.76
N MET A 200 15.21 -10.98 -27.88
CA MET A 200 16.09 -10.85 -26.69
C MET A 200 15.69 -9.67 -25.80
N LYS A 201 15.29 -8.53 -26.40
CA LYS A 201 14.80 -7.37 -25.64
C LYS A 201 13.44 -7.61 -24.96
N SER A 202 12.59 -8.46 -25.55
CA SER A 202 11.30 -8.84 -24.97
C SER A 202 11.47 -9.88 -23.85
N LEU A 203 12.50 -10.72 -23.95
CA LEU A 203 12.89 -11.70 -22.93
C LEU A 203 13.65 -11.07 -21.74
N ALA A 204 14.02 -9.78 -21.81
CA ALA A 204 14.70 -9.08 -20.72
C ALA A 204 13.87 -9.02 -19.42
N ALA A 205 12.55 -9.27 -19.50
CA ALA A 205 11.69 -9.41 -18.33
C ALA A 205 11.90 -10.73 -17.56
N LEU A 206 12.38 -11.81 -18.21
CA LEU A 206 12.55 -13.11 -17.55
C LEU A 206 13.59 -13.09 -16.42
N PRO A 207 14.80 -12.53 -16.60
CA PRO A 207 15.77 -12.43 -15.50
C PRO A 207 15.21 -11.65 -14.31
N ILE A 208 14.51 -10.54 -14.56
CA ILE A 208 13.90 -9.72 -13.50
C ILE A 208 12.82 -10.51 -12.76
N LEU A 209 11.95 -11.21 -13.49
CA LEU A 209 10.94 -12.08 -12.88
C LEU A 209 11.57 -13.24 -12.10
N GLY A 210 12.66 -13.81 -12.59
CA GLY A 210 13.42 -14.85 -11.87
C GLY A 210 13.99 -14.33 -10.55
N VAL A 211 14.62 -13.16 -10.57
CA VAL A 211 15.12 -12.47 -9.36
C VAL A 211 13.97 -12.15 -8.41
N PHE A 212 12.81 -11.71 -8.93
CA PHE A 212 11.60 -11.47 -8.15
C PHE A 212 11.17 -12.71 -7.37
N VAL A 213 11.00 -13.83 -8.06
CA VAL A 213 10.57 -15.08 -7.43
C VAL A 213 11.59 -15.53 -6.37
N LEU A 214 12.89 -15.45 -6.66
CA LEU A 214 13.93 -15.81 -5.71
C LEU A 214 13.89 -14.94 -4.44
N GLU A 215 13.75 -13.62 -4.60
CA GLU A 215 13.69 -12.70 -3.45
C GLU A 215 12.42 -12.91 -2.61
N VAL A 216 11.27 -13.16 -3.25
CA VAL A 216 10.02 -13.49 -2.54
C VAL A 216 10.17 -14.79 -1.74
N LEU A 217 10.74 -15.83 -2.34
CA LEU A 217 10.97 -17.12 -1.65
C LEU A 217 11.95 -16.97 -0.49
N LYS A 218 13.05 -16.25 -0.70
CA LYS A 218 14.07 -15.98 0.33
C LYS A 218 13.50 -15.17 1.49
N LYS A 219 12.70 -14.13 1.20
CA LYS A 219 12.05 -13.33 2.23
C LYS A 219 11.06 -14.17 3.03
N ARG A 220 10.26 -15.00 2.37
CA ARG A 220 9.32 -15.90 3.03
C ARG A 220 10.03 -16.94 3.90
N SER A 221 11.09 -17.58 3.40
CA SER A 221 11.86 -18.53 4.21
C SER A 221 12.44 -17.86 5.45
N HIS A 222 12.87 -16.60 5.32
CA HIS A 222 13.39 -15.83 6.46
C HIS A 222 12.30 -15.47 7.47
N GLU A 223 11.11 -15.05 7.01
CA GLU A 223 9.96 -14.77 7.87
C GLU A 223 9.46 -16.02 8.60
N GLU A 224 9.33 -17.15 7.90
CA GLU A 224 8.95 -18.44 8.50
C GLU A 224 10.01 -18.94 9.50
N GLU A 225 11.29 -18.79 9.19
CA GLU A 225 12.39 -19.13 10.10
C GLU A 225 12.41 -18.24 11.34
N GLN A 226 12.17 -16.93 11.20
CA GLN A 226 12.01 -16.02 12.33
C GLN A 226 10.79 -16.43 13.18
N LEU A 227 9.63 -16.64 12.58
CA LEU A 227 8.43 -17.09 13.28
C LEU A 227 8.66 -18.39 14.07
N ARG A 228 9.39 -19.36 13.50
CA ARG A 228 9.80 -20.61 14.19
C ARG A 228 10.77 -20.37 15.33
N ARG A 229 11.74 -19.46 15.17
CA ARG A 229 12.69 -19.07 16.24
C ARG A 229 12.01 -18.32 17.39
N PHE A 230 10.88 -17.65 17.16
CA PHE A 230 10.18 -16.82 18.14
C PHE A 230 8.97 -17.50 18.80
N GLN A 231 8.66 -18.76 18.52
CA GLN A 231 7.61 -19.54 19.21
C GLN A 231 7.92 -19.86 20.70
N GLY A 232 8.89 -19.18 21.32
CA GLY A 232 9.24 -19.37 22.74
C GLY A 232 9.97 -18.22 23.42
N VAL A 233 9.97 -17.00 22.85
CA VAL A 233 10.66 -15.85 23.47
C VAL A 233 9.79 -14.59 23.38
N ASP A 234 9.23 -14.21 24.52
CA ASP A 234 8.55 -12.93 24.71
C ASP A 234 9.59 -11.82 24.87
N ALA A 235 9.45 -10.79 24.01
CA ALA A 235 10.25 -9.58 23.93
C ALA A 235 11.65 -9.68 23.29
N VAL A 236 11.79 -9.11 22.09
CA VAL A 236 13.05 -8.47 21.65
C VAL A 236 12.72 -7.26 20.78
N SER A 237 13.31 -6.12 21.15
CA SER A 237 13.41 -4.86 20.43
C SER A 237 14.18 -5.04 19.13
N SER A 238 13.49 -4.92 17.99
CA SER A 238 14.16 -4.88 16.68
C SER A 238 13.59 -3.74 15.84
N PRO A 239 14.41 -3.05 15.01
CA PRO A 239 14.00 -1.85 14.27
C PRO A 239 13.04 -2.16 13.11
N THR A 240 12.98 -3.42 12.69
CA THR A 240 11.96 -3.89 11.76
C THR A 240 10.66 -3.92 12.52
N ARG A 241 9.74 -2.98 12.22
CA ARG A 241 8.35 -3.02 12.68
C ARG A 241 7.81 -4.43 12.43
N LYS A 242 7.83 -5.25 13.48
CA LYS A 242 7.14 -6.54 13.50
C LYS A 242 5.69 -6.22 13.19
N ILE A 243 5.07 -7.01 12.32
CA ILE A 243 3.61 -7.04 12.18
C ILE A 243 3.08 -7.44 13.55
N LEU A 244 2.83 -6.43 14.39
CA LEU A 244 2.02 -6.59 15.56
C LEU A 244 0.68 -7.01 14.99
N ARG A 245 0.34 -8.30 15.12
CA ARG A 245 -1.04 -8.76 14.97
C ARG A 245 -1.82 -8.11 16.10
N PHE A 246 -2.19 -6.86 15.90
CA PHE A 246 -3.18 -6.23 16.74
C PHE A 246 -4.48 -6.99 16.48
N ALA A 247 -5.09 -7.51 17.55
CA ALA A 247 -6.43 -8.06 17.44
C ALA A 247 -7.33 -6.96 16.89
N ASP A 248 -7.96 -7.22 15.75
CA ASP A 248 -8.93 -6.30 15.17
C ASP A 248 -10.25 -6.44 15.94
N LEU A 249 -11.12 -5.43 15.86
CA LEU A 249 -12.47 -5.49 16.45
C LEU A 249 -13.29 -6.71 16.00
N LYS A 250 -12.98 -7.25 14.81
CA LYS A 250 -13.61 -8.45 14.24
C LYS A 250 -13.16 -9.76 14.94
N ASP A 251 -12.02 -9.74 15.62
CA ASP A 251 -11.44 -10.89 16.31
C ASP A 251 -11.98 -11.05 17.73
N LEU A 252 -12.83 -10.11 18.18
CA LEU A 252 -13.46 -10.16 19.50
C LEU A 252 -14.46 -11.33 19.57
N LYS A 253 -14.13 -12.31 20.42
CA LYS A 253 -14.97 -13.51 20.65
C LYS A 253 -16.21 -13.23 21.50
N GLY A 254 -16.30 -12.05 22.11
CA GLY A 254 -17.38 -11.63 23.00
C GLY A 254 -17.01 -10.36 23.77
N GLN A 255 -17.97 -9.85 24.54
CA GLN A 255 -17.75 -8.72 25.44
C GLN A 255 -17.26 -9.19 26.81
N VAL A 256 -16.54 -8.31 27.53
CA VAL A 256 -16.12 -8.62 28.90
C VAL A 256 -17.35 -8.78 29.81
N PRO A 257 -17.42 -9.83 30.65
CA PRO A 257 -18.50 -9.97 31.62
C PRO A 257 -18.59 -8.78 32.57
N LYS A 258 -19.80 -8.50 33.04
CA LYS A 258 -20.05 -7.46 34.04
C LYS A 258 -20.11 -8.03 35.46
N GLY A 259 -19.88 -7.15 36.43
CA GLY A 259 -19.99 -7.39 37.86
C GLY A 259 -20.57 -6.17 38.54
N HIS A 260 -20.69 -6.20 39.86
CA HIS A 260 -21.23 -5.08 40.64
C HIS A 260 -20.19 -4.60 41.65
N ILE A 261 -20.03 -3.28 41.76
CA ILE A 261 -19.38 -2.62 42.90
C ILE A 261 -20.44 -1.74 43.56
N GLY A 262 -20.90 -2.15 44.75
CA GLY A 262 -22.07 -1.54 45.38
C GLY A 262 -23.29 -1.61 44.45
N ASN A 263 -23.90 -0.46 44.17
CA ASN A 263 -25.07 -0.33 43.30
C ASN A 263 -24.73 -0.10 41.82
N HIS A 264 -23.45 -0.17 41.44
CA HIS A 264 -23.01 0.08 40.06
C HIS A 264 -22.63 -1.22 39.35
N GLU A 265 -23.33 -1.56 38.28
CA GLU A 265 -22.91 -2.61 37.35
C GLU A 265 -21.74 -2.09 36.50
N ILE A 266 -20.57 -2.74 36.53
CA ILE A 266 -19.35 -2.37 35.80
C ILE A 266 -18.69 -3.58 35.13
N SER A 267 -17.87 -3.36 34.10
CA SER A 267 -17.06 -4.43 33.48
C SER A 267 -16.09 -5.04 34.50
N ARG A 268 -15.94 -6.38 34.50
CA ARG A 268 -14.99 -7.09 35.40
C ARG A 268 -13.52 -6.80 35.10
N LEU A 269 -13.23 -6.26 33.91
CA LEU A 269 -11.94 -5.69 33.55
C LEU A 269 -12.08 -4.18 33.55
N ILE A 270 -11.12 -3.48 34.15
CA ILE A 270 -11.09 -2.01 34.24
C ILE A 270 -9.84 -1.52 33.52
N CYS A 271 -9.99 -0.50 32.66
CA CYS A 271 -8.86 0.10 31.96
C CYS A 271 -7.98 0.91 32.94
N GLY A 272 -6.67 0.65 32.96
CA GLY A 272 -5.72 1.34 33.85
C GLY A 272 -5.16 2.64 33.26
N GLY A 273 -4.70 3.55 34.14
CA GLY A 273 -4.37 4.92 33.75
C GLY A 273 -2.92 5.29 33.47
N ASN A 274 -1.95 4.37 33.56
CA ASN A 274 -0.52 4.71 33.38
C ASN A 274 -0.22 5.29 31.99
N LEU A 275 -0.95 4.83 30.96
CA LEU A 275 -0.85 5.33 29.59
C LEU A 275 -1.35 6.78 29.46
N VAL A 276 -2.29 7.19 30.33
CA VAL A 276 -2.85 8.55 30.38
C VAL A 276 -1.92 9.48 31.15
N ALA A 277 -1.33 8.99 32.23
CA ALA A 277 -0.42 9.78 33.07
C ALA A 277 0.99 9.93 32.46
N GLY A 278 1.41 8.96 31.62
CA GLY A 278 2.73 8.97 30.99
C GLY A 278 3.89 8.71 31.95
N PHE A 279 3.61 8.12 33.11
CA PHE A 279 4.62 7.72 34.09
C PHE A 279 4.66 6.20 34.18
N ALA A 280 5.88 5.65 34.16
CA ALA A 280 6.12 4.25 34.46
C ALA A 280 7.14 4.10 35.57
N HIS A 281 6.87 3.16 36.47
CA HIS A 281 7.85 2.70 37.45
C HIS A 281 8.84 1.77 36.77
N SER A 282 9.96 2.34 36.33
CA SER A 282 11.12 1.60 35.83
C SER A 282 12.28 1.76 36.80
N ARG A 283 12.90 0.66 37.21
CA ARG A 283 14.02 0.70 38.16
C ARG A 283 15.25 1.40 37.57
N ASP A 284 15.75 0.88 36.46
CA ASP A 284 17.04 1.29 35.88
C ASP A 284 16.91 2.04 34.53
N LEU A 285 15.69 2.13 33.98
CA LEU A 285 15.46 2.65 32.63
C LEU A 285 14.93 4.08 32.67
N ILE A 286 15.83 5.05 32.75
CA ILE A 286 15.48 6.50 32.86
C ILE A 286 14.68 7.06 31.68
N TYR A 287 14.65 6.37 30.53
CA TYR A 287 13.98 6.83 29.32
C TYR A 287 12.51 6.40 29.20
N VAL A 288 12.02 5.50 30.07
CA VAL A 288 10.68 4.88 29.87
C VAL A 288 9.56 5.91 29.99
N SER A 289 9.59 6.78 31.00
CA SER A 289 8.58 7.83 31.13
C SER A 289 8.63 8.85 29.97
N PRO A 290 9.80 9.38 29.54
CA PRO A 290 9.91 10.17 28.31
C PRO A 290 9.35 9.47 27.05
N LEU A 291 9.65 8.16 26.89
CA LEU A 291 9.15 7.37 25.76
C LEU A 291 7.62 7.27 25.80
N LEU A 292 7.05 6.94 26.97
CA LEU A 292 5.60 6.85 27.14
C LEU A 292 4.91 8.18 26.83
N LYS A 293 5.44 9.30 27.32
CA LYS A 293 4.87 10.62 27.04
C LYS A 293 4.94 11.01 25.56
N THR A 294 5.96 10.54 24.85
CA THR A 294 6.10 10.79 23.40
C THR A 294 5.21 9.87 22.57
N TYR A 295 5.04 8.61 22.99
CA TYR A 295 4.26 7.61 22.26
C TYR A 295 2.75 7.71 22.52
N PHE A 296 2.35 7.86 23.79
CA PHE A 296 0.95 7.98 24.20
C PHE A 296 0.48 9.42 24.09
N THR A 297 0.30 9.86 22.85
CA THR A 297 -0.39 11.11 22.54
C THR A 297 -1.86 11.03 22.97
N ASP A 298 -2.53 12.17 23.11
CA ASP A 298 -3.97 12.24 23.42
C ASP A 298 -4.80 11.30 22.54
N ASP A 299 -4.51 11.26 21.24
CA ASP A 299 -5.30 10.50 20.28
C ASP A 299 -5.04 8.99 20.43
N LYS A 300 -3.81 8.58 20.79
CA LYS A 300 -3.50 7.18 21.13
C LYS A 300 -4.15 6.74 22.44
N VAL A 301 -4.23 7.63 23.42
CA VAL A 301 -4.98 7.35 24.66
C VAL A 301 -6.47 7.20 24.36
N ILE A 302 -7.05 8.11 23.58
CA ILE A 302 -8.46 8.05 23.17
C ILE A 302 -8.77 6.79 22.35
N GLU A 303 -7.88 6.40 21.43
CA GLU A 303 -7.98 5.16 20.67
C GLU A 303 -8.04 3.95 21.60
N THR A 304 -7.15 3.90 22.60
CA THR A 304 -7.14 2.83 23.62
C THR A 304 -8.46 2.75 24.37
N LEU A 305 -9.01 3.89 24.81
CA LEU A 305 -10.31 3.95 25.48
C LEU A 305 -11.46 3.45 24.58
N ARG A 306 -11.46 3.82 23.30
CA ARG A 306 -12.47 3.34 22.33
C ARG A 306 -12.34 1.84 22.06
N LEU A 307 -11.13 1.30 22.00
CA LEU A 307 -10.91 -0.13 21.89
C LEU A 307 -11.45 -0.86 23.12
N CYS A 308 -11.22 -0.31 24.33
CA CYS A 308 -11.83 -0.82 25.55
C CYS A 308 -13.36 -0.87 25.45
N GLU A 309 -14.01 0.20 25.00
CA GLU A 309 -15.47 0.22 24.81
C GLU A 309 -15.97 -0.86 23.85
N ALA A 310 -15.28 -1.01 22.72
CA ALA A 310 -15.66 -1.99 21.71
C ALA A 310 -15.52 -3.44 22.24
N CYS A 311 -14.61 -3.67 23.19
CA CYS A 311 -14.49 -4.93 23.93
C CYS A 311 -15.53 -5.11 25.03
N GLY A 312 -16.37 -4.11 25.32
CA GLY A 312 -17.32 -4.11 26.43
C GLY A 312 -16.72 -3.72 27.79
N ILE A 313 -15.53 -3.12 27.80
CA ILE A 313 -14.96 -2.47 28.99
C ILE A 313 -15.60 -1.09 29.11
N ASP A 314 -16.30 -0.85 30.21
CA ASP A 314 -17.10 0.36 30.39
C ASP A 314 -16.58 1.28 31.50
N THR A 315 -15.46 0.90 32.15
CA THR A 315 -14.90 1.60 33.29
C THR A 315 -13.38 1.74 33.17
N ALA A 316 -12.86 2.93 33.45
CA ALA A 316 -11.43 3.22 33.54
C ALA A 316 -11.06 3.81 34.90
N ILE A 317 -9.99 3.30 35.51
CA ILE A 317 -9.43 3.82 36.75
C ILE A 317 -8.25 4.75 36.43
N LEU A 318 -8.49 6.05 36.60
CA LEU A 318 -7.53 7.08 36.20
C LEU A 318 -7.32 8.08 37.35
N ARG A 319 -6.13 8.68 37.38
CA ARG A 319 -5.76 9.67 38.39
C ARG A 319 -6.53 10.98 38.20
N THR A 320 -6.80 11.67 39.31
CA THR A 320 -7.42 13.00 39.27
C THR A 320 -6.34 14.07 39.11
N ASP A 321 -6.05 14.46 37.86
CA ASP A 321 -5.12 15.53 37.51
C ASP A 321 -5.53 16.26 36.23
N GLU A 322 -4.97 17.45 35.99
CA GLU A 322 -5.32 18.31 34.85
C GLU A 322 -5.16 17.61 33.49
N ASN A 323 -4.13 16.79 33.32
CA ASN A 323 -3.90 16.10 32.05
C ASN A 323 -4.97 15.03 31.81
N THR A 324 -5.28 14.23 32.83
CA THR A 324 -6.35 13.23 32.76
C THR A 324 -7.71 13.88 32.49
N ILE A 325 -8.04 14.96 33.19
CA ILE A 325 -9.30 15.70 33.00
C ILE A 325 -9.41 16.24 31.57
N ARG A 326 -8.34 16.85 31.05
CA ARG A 326 -8.30 17.38 29.68
C ARG A 326 -8.50 16.29 28.62
N ILE A 327 -7.89 15.11 28.79
CA ILE A 327 -8.04 13.99 27.86
C ILE A 327 -9.45 13.40 27.94
N LEU A 328 -10.01 13.22 29.14
CA LEU A 328 -11.37 12.73 29.32
C LEU A 328 -12.43 13.69 28.77
N ASP A 329 -12.27 14.99 28.96
CA ASP A 329 -13.15 16.00 28.35
C ASP A 329 -13.12 15.92 26.81
N LYS A 330 -11.92 15.82 26.22
CA LYS A 330 -11.73 15.60 24.78
C LYS A 330 -12.37 14.28 24.31
N TYR A 331 -12.26 13.22 25.10
CA TYR A 331 -12.83 11.91 24.84
C TYR A 331 -14.36 11.93 24.82
N TRP A 332 -15.00 12.48 25.86
CA TRP A 332 -16.46 12.56 25.96
C TRP A 332 -17.06 13.50 24.91
N LYS A 333 -16.41 14.63 24.59
CA LYS A 333 -16.81 15.50 23.46
C LYS A 333 -16.77 14.79 22.11
N ARG A 334 -15.96 13.73 21.98
CA ARG A 334 -15.87 12.87 20.79
C ARG A 334 -16.78 11.63 20.88
N GLY A 335 -17.76 11.63 21.78
CA GLY A 335 -18.79 10.60 21.90
C GLY A 335 -18.39 9.36 22.71
N GLY A 336 -17.31 9.43 23.50
CA GLY A 336 -16.96 8.37 24.44
C GLY A 336 -17.98 8.21 25.57
N SER A 337 -18.07 7.01 26.15
CA SER A 337 -19.04 6.59 27.17
C SER A 337 -18.43 5.90 28.41
N ILE A 338 -17.12 5.58 28.39
CA ILE A 338 -16.42 5.00 29.55
C ILE A 338 -16.64 5.86 30.79
N ARG A 339 -16.97 5.17 31.90
CA ARG A 339 -17.08 5.75 33.24
C ARG A 339 -15.70 5.89 33.86
N TRP A 340 -15.49 7.01 34.52
CA TRP A 340 -14.25 7.30 35.22
C TRP A 340 -14.36 6.94 36.70
N LEU A 341 -13.58 5.95 37.13
CA LEU A 341 -13.33 5.67 38.54
C LEU A 341 -12.14 6.53 39.00
N ALA A 342 -12.45 7.69 39.57
CA ALA A 342 -11.48 8.71 39.93
C ALA A 342 -10.65 8.31 41.15
N GLN A 343 -9.33 8.20 40.98
CA GLN A 343 -8.42 8.05 42.12
C GLN A 343 -8.26 9.41 42.79
N VAL A 344 -8.75 9.52 44.02
CA VAL A 344 -8.66 10.72 44.85
C VAL A 344 -7.68 10.49 46.00
N TYR A 345 -6.99 11.56 46.40
CA TYR A 345 -6.21 11.52 47.64
C TYR A 345 -7.16 11.78 48.81
N PRO A 346 -7.10 10.98 49.89
CA PRO A 346 -7.82 11.33 51.10
C PRO A 346 -7.32 12.69 51.58
N LYS A 347 -8.24 13.59 51.93
CA LYS A 347 -7.85 14.79 52.69
C LYS A 347 -7.30 14.30 54.03
N GLU A 348 -6.09 14.72 54.37
CA GLU A 348 -5.61 14.60 55.75
C GLU A 348 -6.66 15.31 56.63
N GLY A 349 -7.22 14.56 57.58
CA GLY A 349 -8.29 15.00 58.47
C GLY A 349 -7.82 15.97 59.53
#